data_AF-J3BCN3-F1
#
_entry.id   AF-J3BCN3-F1
#
_cell.length_a   1.000
_cell.length_b   1.000
_cell.length_c   1.000
_cell.angle_alpha   90.00
_cell.angle_beta   90.00
_cell.angle_gamma   90.00
#
_symmetry.space_group_name_H-M   'P 1'
#
loop_
_entity.id
_entity.type
_entity.pdbx_description
1 polymer ?
#
loop_
_entity_poly.entity_id
_entity_poly.type
_entity_poly.pdbx_seq_one_letter_code
_entity_poly.pdbx_strand_id
1 'polypeptide(L)'
;GVHIKILEGGTLELYYQLLSDDGVLAKLDRYSAINAIRESEHAPLLAVGEPRLELPMPTVEGVIDNFLDPNRNDTTLTATSHNTLVGDKVTREWVGSKTGLDSDSVTLTSFTAGQPVPFPISAALIKGNEGGTVQARYFVERAGERTRHSQPLDFNVGAAQELKPPQIQQAEPDGTTLQPIKAVEALTAKVLPDGLLLTDLLSVTWAAAAGSHAEASHTTEARPISETGLSIELPVTVLAFNLGKTVTVTFTMTRDGKSLTSLPLNLNVATLPDSSLILPVIKDADNNGEGPEFNVGNLTTNATYRMGVWPLIAIGQYVWLRLKGTNADNSPYNVVIHTAPGSLVGALWINQGYYERTIALAGLRNLKDASSLSLEFKAAFGKSTNESEAVVFPVRTYTIKAFE
;
A
#
# COMPACT_ATOMS: atom_id res chain seq x y z
N GLY A 1 -3.31 14.34 -45.89
CA GLY A 1 -3.92 13.82 -44.64
C GLY A 1 -4.71 12.55 -44.85
N VAL A 2 -5.69 12.54 -45.77
CA VAL A 2 -6.63 11.41 -45.94
C VAL A 2 -5.99 10.14 -46.54
N HIS A 3 -4.99 10.26 -47.41
CA HIS A 3 -4.37 9.11 -48.07
C HIS A 3 -3.43 8.27 -47.19
N ILE A 4 -2.85 8.86 -46.12
CA ILE A 4 -1.88 8.15 -45.26
C ILE A 4 -2.57 7.16 -44.33
N LYS A 5 -3.81 7.45 -43.88
CA LYS A 5 -4.58 6.55 -42.99
C LYS A 5 -5.03 5.25 -43.68
N ILE A 6 -5.19 5.26 -45.01
CA ILE A 6 -5.54 4.07 -45.79
C ILE A 6 -4.36 3.07 -45.86
N LEU A 7 -3.14 3.57 -45.72
CA LEU A 7 -1.91 2.79 -45.78
C LEU A 7 -1.45 2.32 -44.39
N GLU A 8 -2.19 2.64 -43.31
CA GLU A 8 -1.84 2.29 -41.93
C GLU A 8 -1.66 0.77 -41.77
N GLY A 9 -0.46 0.35 -41.38
CA GLY A 9 -0.04 -1.05 -41.31
C GLY A 9 0.47 -1.65 -42.63
N GLY A 10 0.49 -0.91 -43.73
CA GLY A 10 1.03 -1.30 -45.04
C GLY A 10 2.46 -0.82 -45.29
N THR A 11 2.96 -1.11 -46.50
CA THR A 11 4.28 -0.66 -46.98
C THR A 11 4.11 0.28 -48.17
N LEU A 12 4.90 1.35 -48.22
CA LEU A 12 4.97 2.30 -49.32
C LEU A 12 6.30 2.10 -50.05
N GLU A 13 6.21 1.79 -51.34
CA GLU A 13 7.33 1.79 -52.27
C GLU A 13 7.30 3.10 -53.07
N LEU A 14 8.41 3.83 -53.08
CA LEU A 14 8.51 5.11 -53.78
C LEU A 14 9.55 5.02 -54.89
N TYR A 15 9.12 5.29 -56.12
CA TYR A 15 9.98 5.48 -57.28
C TYR A 15 9.33 6.50 -58.21
N TYR A 16 10.11 7.06 -59.13
CA TYR A 16 9.58 7.89 -60.21
C TYR A 16 9.90 7.28 -61.56
N GLN A 17 8.97 7.45 -62.51
CA GLN A 17 9.16 7.08 -63.90
C GLN A 17 9.52 8.33 -64.71
N LEU A 18 10.65 8.27 -65.41
CA LEU A 18 11.01 9.27 -66.40
C LEU A 18 10.44 8.84 -67.76
N LEU A 19 9.47 9.61 -68.26
CA LEU A 19 8.88 9.43 -69.57
C LEU A 19 9.58 10.31 -70.61
N SER A 20 9.83 9.76 -71.79
CA SER A 20 10.28 10.54 -72.94
C SER A 20 9.11 11.36 -73.53
N ASP A 21 9.39 12.54 -74.07
CA ASP A 21 8.39 13.42 -74.70
C ASP A 21 7.57 12.70 -75.78
N ASP A 22 6.25 12.93 -75.82
CA ASP A 22 5.29 12.34 -76.76
C ASP A 22 5.70 12.50 -78.22
N GLY A 23 6.35 13.61 -78.59
CA GLY A 23 6.85 13.85 -79.95
C GLY A 23 8.02 12.95 -80.36
N VAL A 24 8.73 12.38 -79.37
CA VAL A 24 9.83 11.42 -79.56
C VAL A 24 9.28 9.99 -79.59
N LEU A 25 8.32 9.67 -78.72
CA LEU A 25 7.65 8.37 -78.66
C LEU A 25 6.95 8.02 -79.98
N ALA A 26 6.32 9.00 -80.65
CA ALA A 26 5.64 8.82 -81.93
C ALA A 26 6.57 8.44 -83.10
N LYS A 27 7.89 8.56 -82.94
CA LYS A 27 8.91 8.23 -83.96
C LYS A 27 9.63 6.91 -83.67
N LEU A 28 9.38 6.28 -82.53
CA LEU A 28 10.00 5.02 -82.13
C LEU A 28 9.18 3.84 -82.63
N ASP A 29 9.85 2.75 -83.01
CA ASP A 29 9.16 1.48 -83.27
C ASP A 29 8.49 0.96 -81.99
N ARG A 30 7.52 0.06 -82.15
CA ARG A 30 6.71 -0.45 -81.03
C ARG A 30 7.56 -1.07 -79.92
N TYR A 31 8.71 -1.67 -80.21
CA TYR A 31 9.58 -2.29 -79.20
C TYR A 31 10.41 -1.22 -78.45
N SER A 32 10.88 -0.22 -79.16
CA SER A 32 11.64 0.91 -78.62
C SER A 32 10.77 1.88 -77.79
N ALA A 33 9.50 2.03 -78.14
CA ALA A 33 8.53 2.84 -77.38
C ALA A 33 8.16 2.22 -76.03
N ILE A 34 8.12 0.89 -75.92
CA ILE A 34 7.82 0.18 -74.65
C ILE A 34 9.00 0.30 -73.66
N ASN A 35 10.24 0.45 -74.17
CA ASN A 35 11.45 0.59 -73.37
C ASN A 35 11.85 2.06 -73.08
N ALA A 36 11.00 3.03 -73.42
CA ALA A 36 11.28 4.46 -73.26
C ALA A 36 10.92 5.02 -71.87
N ILE A 37 10.41 4.17 -70.98
CA ILE A 37 10.14 4.48 -69.57
C ILE A 37 11.33 3.98 -68.75
N ARG A 38 12.00 4.89 -68.04
CA ARG A 38 13.05 4.52 -67.07
C ARG A 38 12.56 4.78 -65.66
N GLU A 39 12.57 3.74 -64.83
CA GLU A 39 12.32 3.87 -63.39
C GLU A 39 13.59 4.34 -62.69
N SER A 40 13.42 5.17 -61.66
CA SER A 40 14.48 5.49 -60.72
C SER A 40 14.86 4.26 -59.90
N GLU A 41 15.96 4.33 -59.15
CA GLU A 41 16.12 3.39 -58.03
C GLU A 41 14.92 3.52 -57.10
N HIS A 42 14.40 2.36 -56.68
CA HIS A 42 13.30 2.31 -55.74
C HIS A 42 13.84 2.70 -54.37
N ALA A 43 13.11 3.57 -53.67
CA ALA A 43 13.39 3.85 -52.27
C ALA A 43 13.14 2.58 -51.43
N PRO A 44 13.85 2.41 -50.30
CA PRO A 44 13.53 1.37 -49.33
C PRO A 44 12.05 1.40 -48.96
N LEU A 45 11.43 0.22 -48.79
CA LEU A 45 10.02 0.11 -48.38
C LEU A 45 9.80 0.85 -47.06
N LEU A 46 8.93 1.87 -47.10
CA LEU A 46 8.57 2.66 -45.93
C LEU A 46 7.34 2.02 -45.26
N ALA A 47 7.45 1.66 -43.97
CA ALA A 47 6.28 1.27 -43.19
C ALA A 47 5.42 2.49 -42.88
N VAL A 48 4.10 2.37 -43.05
CA VAL A 48 3.15 3.46 -42.73
C VAL A 48 2.40 3.13 -41.44
N GLY A 49 2.44 4.02 -40.45
CA GLY A 49 1.87 3.82 -39.12
C GLY A 49 2.91 3.44 -38.06
N GLU A 50 2.44 3.06 -36.88
CA GLU A 50 3.33 2.68 -35.76
C GLU A 50 4.15 1.39 -36.07
N PRO A 51 5.42 1.32 -35.64
CA PRO A 51 6.26 0.14 -35.83
C PRO A 51 5.63 -1.12 -35.22
N ARG A 52 5.55 -2.21 -35.98
CA ARG A 52 5.06 -3.49 -35.46
C ARG A 52 6.16 -4.18 -34.65
N LEU A 53 5.88 -4.43 -33.37
CA LEU A 53 6.77 -5.11 -32.42
C LEU A 53 6.66 -6.63 -32.57
N GLU A 54 7.39 -7.17 -33.54
CA GLU A 54 7.29 -8.57 -33.98
C GLU A 54 8.47 -9.44 -33.54
N LEU A 55 9.55 -8.83 -33.07
CA LEU A 55 10.74 -9.54 -32.61
C LEU A 55 10.73 -9.67 -31.08
N PRO A 56 11.31 -10.76 -30.53
CA PRO A 56 11.43 -10.93 -29.09
C PRO A 56 12.30 -9.82 -28.48
N MET A 57 12.04 -9.52 -27.22
CA MET A 57 12.82 -8.57 -26.42
C MET A 57 14.31 -8.95 -26.41
N PRO A 58 15.25 -7.99 -26.45
CA PRO A 58 16.65 -8.29 -26.23
C PRO A 58 16.88 -8.79 -24.80
N THR A 59 18.00 -9.45 -24.57
CA THR A 59 18.52 -9.67 -23.21
C THR A 59 19.68 -8.72 -22.94
N VAL A 60 19.83 -8.27 -21.71
CA VAL A 60 20.98 -7.44 -21.29
C VAL A 60 21.65 -8.13 -20.10
N GLU A 61 22.94 -8.43 -20.23
CA GLU A 61 23.68 -9.15 -19.21
C GLU A 61 23.80 -8.35 -17.90
N GLY A 62 23.52 -8.99 -16.76
CA GLY A 62 23.61 -8.35 -15.46
C GLY A 62 22.40 -7.50 -15.06
N VAL A 63 21.35 -7.46 -15.89
CA VAL A 63 20.03 -6.97 -15.45
C VAL A 63 19.38 -8.04 -14.57
N ILE A 64 19.12 -7.71 -13.30
CA ILE A 64 18.43 -8.56 -12.32
C ILE A 64 17.29 -7.74 -11.73
N ASP A 65 16.07 -8.29 -11.70
CA ASP A 65 14.85 -7.61 -11.21
C ASP A 65 14.65 -6.19 -11.76
N ASN A 66 15.00 -5.97 -13.04
CA ASN A 66 14.97 -4.69 -13.75
C ASN A 66 16.00 -3.64 -13.28
N PHE A 67 17.12 -4.07 -12.69
CA PHE A 67 18.23 -3.19 -12.30
C PHE A 67 19.56 -3.66 -12.91
N LEU A 68 20.34 -2.69 -13.39
CA LEU A 68 21.73 -2.84 -13.81
C LEU A 68 22.65 -2.08 -12.85
N ASP A 69 23.69 -2.74 -12.34
CA ASP A 69 24.70 -2.12 -11.48
C ASP A 69 25.44 -0.99 -12.26
N PRO A 70 25.44 0.25 -11.75
CA PRO A 70 26.05 1.39 -12.43
C PRO A 70 27.58 1.32 -12.52
N ASN A 71 28.22 0.46 -11.71
CA ASN A 71 29.69 0.36 -11.64
C ASN A 71 30.26 -0.78 -12.48
N ARG A 72 29.44 -1.43 -13.32
CA ARG A 72 29.93 -2.44 -14.27
C ARG A 72 30.90 -1.83 -15.28
N ASN A 73 31.94 -2.58 -15.60
CA ASN A 73 32.91 -2.20 -16.64
C ASN A 73 32.30 -2.30 -18.06
N ASP A 74 31.32 -3.20 -18.24
CA ASP A 74 30.57 -3.41 -19.47
C ASP A 74 29.25 -4.18 -19.22
N THR A 75 28.43 -4.23 -20.27
CA THR A 75 27.35 -5.21 -20.42
C THR A 75 27.19 -5.58 -21.89
N THR A 76 26.42 -6.62 -22.19
CA THR A 76 26.09 -7.04 -23.55
C THR A 76 24.59 -7.03 -23.75
N LEU A 77 24.12 -6.26 -24.73
CA LEU A 77 22.75 -6.37 -25.26
C LEU A 77 22.75 -7.45 -26.35
N THR A 78 21.97 -8.50 -26.18
CA THR A 78 21.85 -9.57 -27.17
C THR A 78 20.50 -9.48 -27.88
N ALA A 79 20.54 -9.28 -29.20
CA ALA A 79 19.38 -9.41 -30.06
C ALA A 79 19.06 -10.92 -30.25
N THR A 80 17.91 -11.36 -29.77
CA THR A 80 17.55 -12.79 -29.61
C THR A 80 16.81 -13.40 -30.81
N SER A 81 16.70 -12.68 -31.93
CA SER A 81 15.97 -13.17 -33.11
C SER A 81 16.71 -14.31 -33.80
N HIS A 82 16.08 -15.49 -33.86
CA HIS A 82 16.60 -16.69 -34.53
C HIS A 82 16.18 -16.81 -36.01
N ASN A 83 15.30 -15.94 -36.51
CA ASN A 83 14.76 -15.98 -37.88
C ASN A 83 15.51 -15.03 -38.83
N THR A 84 16.77 -14.72 -38.53
CA THR A 84 17.61 -13.83 -39.33
C THR A 84 18.33 -14.59 -40.44
N LEU A 85 18.51 -13.95 -41.60
CA LEU A 85 19.13 -14.51 -42.80
C LEU A 85 20.46 -13.81 -43.12
N VAL A 86 21.24 -14.42 -44.01
CA VAL A 86 22.45 -13.80 -44.56
C VAL A 86 22.09 -12.49 -45.25
N GLY A 87 22.81 -11.41 -44.94
CA GLY A 87 22.55 -10.08 -45.47
C GLY A 87 21.55 -9.25 -44.67
N ASP A 88 20.88 -9.83 -43.65
CA ASP A 88 20.07 -9.04 -42.71
C ASP A 88 20.98 -8.06 -41.96
N LYS A 89 20.53 -6.83 -41.75
CA LYS A 89 21.20 -5.86 -40.88
C LYS A 89 20.45 -5.76 -39.57
N VAL A 90 21.14 -6.07 -38.47
CA VAL A 90 20.60 -5.98 -37.10
C VAL A 90 21.16 -4.72 -36.46
N THR A 91 20.28 -3.85 -36.00
CA THR A 91 20.66 -2.59 -35.32
C THR A 91 20.10 -2.60 -33.91
N ARG A 92 20.96 -2.37 -32.91
CA ARG A 92 20.52 -2.14 -31.52
C ARG A 92 20.31 -0.65 -31.26
N GLU A 93 19.42 -0.36 -30.33
CA GLU A 93 19.19 0.97 -29.77
C GLU A 93 19.20 0.87 -28.24
N TRP A 94 20.05 1.68 -27.62
CA TRP A 94 20.16 1.86 -26.17
C TRP A 94 19.76 3.29 -25.84
N VAL A 95 18.60 3.50 -25.23
CA VAL A 95 18.10 4.84 -24.92
C VAL A 95 18.16 5.07 -23.41
N GLY A 96 19.20 5.74 -22.94
CA GLY A 96 19.32 6.18 -21.55
C GLY A 96 18.58 7.49 -21.31
N SER A 97 17.86 7.63 -20.19
CA SER A 97 17.17 8.87 -19.86
C SER A 97 18.11 10.05 -19.60
N LYS A 98 19.39 9.80 -19.28
CA LYS A 98 20.43 10.81 -19.10
C LYS A 98 21.45 10.83 -20.26
N THR A 99 21.79 9.66 -20.79
CA THR A 99 22.82 9.51 -21.83
C THR A 99 22.28 9.62 -23.25
N GLY A 100 20.96 9.59 -23.45
CA GLY A 100 20.34 9.66 -24.77
C GLY A 100 20.40 8.35 -25.55
N LEU A 101 20.19 8.42 -26.85
CA LEU A 101 20.25 7.28 -27.76
C LEU A 101 21.70 6.98 -28.13
N ASP A 102 22.08 5.72 -27.98
CA ASP A 102 23.29 5.14 -28.55
C ASP A 102 22.92 3.90 -29.38
N SER A 103 23.54 3.74 -30.55
CA SER A 103 23.14 2.73 -31.54
C SER A 103 24.35 2.12 -32.23
N ASP A 104 24.22 0.85 -32.62
CA ASP A 104 25.24 0.12 -33.39
C ASP A 104 24.57 -0.95 -34.25
N SER A 105 25.22 -1.38 -35.33
CA SER A 105 24.62 -2.33 -36.28
C SER A 105 25.63 -3.32 -36.85
N VAL A 106 25.16 -4.53 -37.13
CA VAL A 106 25.93 -5.61 -37.75
C VAL A 106 25.14 -6.20 -38.92
N THR A 107 25.80 -6.37 -40.07
CA THR A 107 25.25 -7.13 -41.20
C THR A 107 25.63 -8.60 -41.06
N LEU A 108 24.63 -9.48 -41.16
CA LEU A 108 24.81 -10.91 -40.91
C LEU A 108 25.46 -11.63 -42.09
N THR A 109 26.32 -12.57 -41.76
CA THR A 109 27.01 -13.45 -42.69
C THR A 109 26.43 -14.86 -42.61
N SER A 110 26.91 -15.78 -43.44
CA SER A 110 26.58 -17.21 -43.33
C SER A 110 26.90 -17.83 -41.97
N PHE A 111 27.81 -17.24 -41.18
CA PHE A 111 28.18 -17.74 -39.86
C PHE A 111 27.32 -17.18 -38.72
N THR A 112 26.71 -16.01 -38.90
CA THR A 112 25.97 -15.30 -37.84
C THR A 112 24.46 -15.27 -38.06
N ALA A 113 23.99 -15.52 -39.29
CA ALA A 113 22.56 -15.68 -39.58
C ALA A 113 21.93 -16.79 -38.71
N GLY A 114 20.75 -16.51 -38.16
CA GLY A 114 19.99 -17.41 -37.29
C GLY A 114 20.48 -17.48 -35.83
N GLN A 115 21.61 -16.84 -35.50
CA GLN A 115 22.18 -16.80 -34.15
C GLN A 115 21.82 -15.50 -33.43
N PRO A 116 21.77 -15.51 -32.08
CA PRO A 116 21.70 -14.28 -31.30
C PRO A 116 22.89 -13.36 -31.59
N VAL A 117 22.64 -12.05 -31.70
CA VAL A 117 23.65 -11.04 -32.05
C VAL A 117 24.01 -10.23 -30.82
N PRO A 118 25.22 -10.40 -30.25
CA PRO A 118 25.67 -9.62 -29.10
C PRO A 118 26.20 -8.24 -29.51
N PHE A 119 25.82 -7.22 -28.76
CA PHE A 119 26.30 -5.85 -28.87
C PHE A 119 26.89 -5.40 -27.52
N PRO A 120 28.22 -5.19 -27.44
CA PRO A 120 28.85 -4.65 -26.24
C PRO A 120 28.38 -3.23 -25.95
N ILE A 121 28.12 -2.94 -24.67
CA ILE A 121 27.75 -1.62 -24.15
C ILE A 121 28.83 -1.18 -23.16
N SER A 122 29.39 0.00 -23.40
CA SER A 122 30.52 0.52 -22.60
C SER A 122 30.10 0.94 -21.19
N ALA A 123 31.03 0.83 -20.23
CA ALA A 123 30.90 1.39 -18.88
C ALA A 123 30.43 2.86 -18.87
N ALA A 124 30.85 3.67 -19.84
CA ALA A 124 30.50 5.09 -19.89
C ALA A 124 28.99 5.32 -20.07
N LEU A 125 28.32 4.49 -20.89
CA LEU A 125 26.88 4.56 -21.10
C LEU A 125 26.09 4.07 -19.88
N ILE A 126 26.64 3.12 -19.15
CA ILE A 126 26.07 2.60 -17.90
C ILE A 126 26.23 3.65 -16.80
N LYS A 127 27.47 4.01 -16.45
CA LYS A 127 27.77 4.94 -15.36
C LYS A 127 27.20 6.33 -15.61
N GLY A 128 27.24 6.81 -16.84
CA GLY A 128 26.63 8.10 -17.23
C GLY A 128 25.11 8.13 -17.04
N ASN A 129 24.46 6.97 -16.97
CA ASN A 129 23.03 6.84 -16.77
C ASN A 129 22.65 6.38 -15.33
N GLU A 130 23.58 6.41 -14.37
CA GLU A 130 23.32 6.05 -12.97
C GLU A 130 22.17 6.88 -12.36
N GLY A 131 21.23 6.21 -11.69
CA GLY A 131 19.97 6.78 -11.21
C GLY A 131 18.99 7.14 -12.33
N GLY A 132 19.16 6.60 -13.54
CA GLY A 132 18.31 6.79 -14.70
C GLY A 132 17.65 5.49 -15.17
N THR A 133 16.90 5.57 -16.26
CA THR A 133 16.23 4.44 -16.92
C THR A 133 16.87 4.18 -18.27
N VAL A 134 16.81 2.93 -18.75
CA VAL A 134 17.22 2.53 -20.10
C VAL A 134 16.06 1.83 -20.78
N GLN A 135 15.80 2.18 -22.03
CA GLN A 135 15.01 1.38 -22.96
C GLN A 135 15.97 0.75 -23.98
N ALA A 136 16.14 -0.57 -23.91
CA ALA A 136 16.98 -1.34 -24.81
C ALA A 136 16.11 -2.08 -25.83
N ARG A 137 16.40 -1.92 -27.13
CA ARG A 137 15.67 -2.60 -28.20
C ARG A 137 16.57 -2.85 -29.40
N TYR A 138 16.06 -3.59 -30.38
CA TYR A 138 16.74 -3.78 -31.66
C TYR A 138 15.72 -3.89 -32.81
N PHE A 139 16.20 -3.74 -34.02
CA PHE A 139 15.42 -3.99 -35.23
C PHE A 139 16.24 -4.69 -36.30
N VAL A 140 15.56 -5.36 -37.22
CA VAL A 140 16.16 -6.11 -38.32
C VAL A 140 15.65 -5.57 -39.64
N GLU A 141 16.58 -5.18 -40.50
CA GLU A 141 16.35 -4.74 -41.87
C GLU A 141 16.75 -5.86 -42.84
N ARG A 142 15.87 -6.19 -43.79
CA ARG A 142 16.18 -7.11 -44.88
C ARG A 142 15.81 -6.45 -46.20
N ALA A 143 16.68 -6.58 -47.20
CA ALA A 143 16.46 -5.99 -48.52
C ALA A 143 15.11 -6.43 -49.11
N GLY A 144 14.30 -5.46 -49.54
CA GLY A 144 12.97 -5.71 -50.11
C GLY A 144 11.90 -6.15 -49.10
N GLU A 145 12.19 -6.16 -47.80
CA GLU A 145 11.22 -6.42 -46.74
C GLU A 145 11.07 -5.19 -45.82
N ARG A 146 9.98 -5.17 -45.07
CA ARG A 146 9.76 -4.18 -44.01
C ARG A 146 10.68 -4.41 -42.81
N THR A 147 11.09 -3.32 -42.16
CA THR A 147 11.83 -3.37 -40.89
C THR A 147 10.98 -4.02 -39.81
N ARG A 148 11.57 -4.97 -39.09
CA ARG A 148 10.95 -5.66 -37.95
C ARG A 148 11.55 -5.13 -36.66
N HIS A 149 10.72 -4.73 -35.70
CA HIS A 149 11.16 -4.16 -34.43
C HIS A 149 10.98 -5.14 -33.28
N SER A 150 11.88 -5.10 -32.30
CA SER A 150 11.74 -5.85 -31.06
C SER A 150 10.81 -5.17 -30.08
N GLN A 151 10.21 -5.97 -29.18
CA GLN A 151 9.74 -5.45 -27.91
C GLN A 151 10.90 -4.78 -27.15
N PRO A 152 10.67 -3.65 -26.45
CA PRO A 152 11.69 -3.01 -25.63
C PRO A 152 11.90 -3.75 -24.31
N LEU A 153 13.15 -3.80 -23.83
CA LEU A 153 13.50 -4.12 -22.44
C LEU A 153 13.73 -2.81 -21.69
N ASP A 154 12.87 -2.51 -20.71
CA ASP A 154 13.01 -1.33 -19.87
C ASP A 154 13.58 -1.72 -18.49
N PHE A 155 14.62 -1.01 -18.03
CA PHE A 155 15.25 -1.25 -16.73
C PHE A 155 15.88 0.03 -16.15
N ASN A 156 16.30 -0.02 -14.89
CA ASN A 156 16.97 1.08 -14.18
C ASN A 156 18.47 0.82 -14.08
N VAL A 157 19.27 1.89 -14.05
CA VAL A 157 20.71 1.81 -13.77
C VAL A 157 20.97 2.43 -12.41
N GLY A 158 21.54 1.67 -11.47
CA GLY A 158 21.62 2.08 -10.06
C GLY A 158 20.86 1.17 -9.11
N ALA A 159 21.05 1.35 -7.81
CA ALA A 159 20.15 0.78 -6.82
C ALA A 159 18.77 1.46 -6.91
N ALA A 160 17.71 0.69 -6.65
CA ALA A 160 16.40 1.27 -6.39
C ALA A 160 16.53 2.36 -5.31
N GLN A 161 15.90 3.51 -5.52
CA GLN A 161 15.73 4.45 -4.42
C GLN A 161 14.93 3.72 -3.34
N GLU A 162 15.53 3.54 -2.17
CA GLU A 162 14.88 2.90 -1.03
C GLU A 162 14.48 3.98 -0.03
N LEU A 163 13.21 3.99 0.35
CA LEU A 163 12.69 4.92 1.34
C LEU A 163 12.70 4.26 2.72
N LYS A 164 13.37 4.89 3.69
CA LYS A 164 13.45 4.41 5.08
C LYS A 164 12.06 4.30 5.70
N PRO A 165 11.84 3.45 6.71
CA PRO A 165 10.55 3.38 7.40
C PRO A 165 10.13 4.74 7.99
N PRO A 166 8.82 5.00 8.10
CA PRO A 166 8.34 6.10 8.92
C PRO A 166 8.67 5.84 10.40
N GLN A 167 8.57 6.87 11.21
CA GLN A 167 8.64 6.79 12.67
C GLN A 167 7.28 7.15 13.26
N ILE A 168 6.92 6.60 14.42
CA ILE A 168 5.75 7.09 15.18
C ILE A 168 6.23 8.03 16.27
N GLN A 169 5.70 9.26 16.29
CA GLN A 169 6.14 10.30 17.22
C GLN A 169 5.93 9.91 18.69
N GLN A 170 4.84 9.20 18.99
CA GLN A 170 4.46 8.75 20.34
C GLN A 170 5.09 7.40 20.73
N ALA A 171 5.91 6.79 19.87
CA ALA A 171 6.58 5.53 20.18
C ALA A 171 7.58 5.67 21.34
N GLU A 172 7.91 4.53 21.95
CA GLU A 172 9.01 4.41 22.90
C GLU A 172 10.37 4.71 22.23
N PRO A 173 11.43 4.96 23.02
CA PRO A 173 12.76 5.23 22.48
C PRO A 173 13.34 4.15 21.56
N ASP A 174 12.81 2.92 21.61
CA ASP A 174 13.17 1.83 20.69
C ASP A 174 12.62 2.04 19.26
N GLY A 175 11.71 3.00 19.06
CA GLY A 175 11.06 3.32 17.80
C GLY A 175 10.09 2.26 17.27
N THR A 176 9.87 1.16 17.99
CA THR A 176 9.11 -0.02 17.54
C THR A 176 8.02 -0.45 18.50
N THR A 177 7.97 0.12 19.70
CA THR A 177 6.91 -0.10 20.69
C THR A 177 6.08 1.16 20.87
N LEU A 178 4.75 1.04 20.89
CA LEU A 178 3.83 2.13 21.24
C LEU A 178 3.03 1.73 22.48
N GLN A 179 3.19 2.49 23.56
CA GLN A 179 2.28 2.44 24.71
C GLN A 179 1.01 3.22 24.35
N PRO A 180 -0.17 2.57 24.26
CA PRO A 180 -1.38 3.22 23.77
C PRO A 180 -1.76 4.48 24.55
N ILE A 181 -1.44 4.51 25.85
CA ILE A 181 -1.70 5.66 26.73
C ILE A 181 -0.99 6.95 26.28
N LYS A 182 0.14 6.85 25.57
CA LYS A 182 0.88 8.01 25.04
C LYS A 182 0.25 8.59 23.77
N ALA A 183 -0.68 7.88 23.15
CA ALA A 183 -1.27 8.24 21.86
C ALA A 183 -2.81 8.37 21.90
N VAL A 184 -3.40 8.49 23.09
CA VAL A 184 -4.86 8.67 23.25
C VAL A 184 -5.37 10.02 22.75
N GLU A 185 -4.49 11.02 22.67
CA GLU A 185 -4.82 12.36 22.16
C GLU A 185 -4.39 12.56 20.70
N ALA A 186 -3.28 11.94 20.29
CA ALA A 186 -2.74 12.06 18.95
C ALA A 186 -1.90 10.84 18.57
N LEU A 187 -1.97 10.47 17.29
CA LEU A 187 -1.12 9.46 16.68
C LEU A 187 -0.52 10.05 15.40
N THR A 188 0.80 10.16 15.35
CA THR A 188 1.49 10.89 14.27
C THR A 188 2.61 10.07 13.68
N ALA A 189 2.56 9.85 12.37
CA ALA A 189 3.65 9.26 11.61
C ALA A 189 4.57 10.36 11.09
N LYS A 190 5.87 10.22 11.33
CA LYS A 190 6.92 11.13 10.86
C LYS A 190 7.70 10.47 9.74
N VAL A 191 7.78 11.16 8.61
CA VAL A 191 8.54 10.76 7.42
C VAL A 191 9.88 11.51 7.39
N LEU A 192 10.96 10.81 7.03
CA LEU A 192 12.27 11.45 6.86
C LEU A 192 12.36 12.11 5.48
N PRO A 193 12.98 13.31 5.35
CA PRO A 193 12.99 14.09 4.11
C PRO A 193 13.89 13.51 3.00
N ASP A 194 14.69 12.48 3.29
CA ASP A 194 15.72 11.96 2.39
C ASP A 194 15.13 11.55 1.02
N GLY A 195 15.49 12.30 -0.03
CA GLY A 195 15.07 12.00 -1.41
C GLY A 195 13.65 12.45 -1.79
N LEU A 196 12.98 13.22 -0.92
CA LEU A 196 11.63 13.74 -1.14
C LEU A 196 11.65 15.20 -1.63
N LEU A 197 10.67 15.56 -2.46
CA LEU A 197 10.41 16.91 -2.95
C LEU A 197 9.08 17.44 -2.40
N LEU A 198 8.95 18.75 -2.25
CA LEU A 198 7.71 19.37 -1.76
C LEU A 198 6.49 19.11 -2.67
N THR A 199 6.73 18.83 -3.96
CA THR A 199 5.70 18.49 -4.95
C THR A 199 5.28 17.03 -4.93
N ASP A 200 5.99 16.16 -4.21
CA ASP A 200 5.63 14.76 -4.11
C ASP A 200 4.30 14.59 -3.39
N LEU A 201 3.47 13.66 -3.85
CA LEU A 201 2.28 13.26 -3.11
C LEU A 201 2.68 12.21 -2.08
N LEU A 202 2.31 12.44 -0.82
CA LEU A 202 2.62 11.58 0.31
C LEU A 202 1.34 11.02 0.92
N SER A 203 1.30 9.71 1.15
CA SER A 203 0.28 9.03 1.95
C SER A 203 0.93 8.08 2.96
N VAL A 204 0.31 7.90 4.12
CA VAL A 204 0.75 6.96 5.15
C VAL A 204 -0.31 5.87 5.31
N THR A 205 0.14 4.62 5.41
CA THR A 205 -0.70 3.46 5.66
C THR A 205 -0.35 2.84 7.01
N TRP A 206 -1.37 2.72 7.85
CA TRP A 206 -1.39 1.90 9.05
C TRP A 206 -2.16 0.61 8.73
N ALA A 207 -1.46 -0.51 8.63
CA ALA A 207 -2.03 -1.80 8.28
C ALA A 207 -2.05 -2.74 9.50
N ALA A 208 -3.25 -3.12 9.93
CA ALA A 208 -3.44 -4.24 10.85
C ALA A 208 -3.23 -5.59 10.14
N ALA A 209 -3.09 -6.65 10.92
CA ALA A 209 -3.01 -8.01 10.40
C ALA A 209 -4.22 -8.39 9.53
N ALA A 210 -4.01 -9.19 8.49
CA ALA A 210 -5.07 -9.65 7.60
C ALA A 210 -6.22 -10.32 8.38
N GLY A 211 -7.46 -10.03 7.98
CA GLY A 211 -8.67 -10.51 8.66
C GLY A 211 -9.08 -9.69 9.88
N SER A 212 -8.34 -8.63 10.24
CA SER A 212 -8.78 -7.67 11.27
C SER A 212 -10.03 -6.89 10.83
N HIS A 213 -10.71 -6.28 11.80
CA HIS A 213 -11.81 -5.36 11.55
C HIS A 213 -11.39 -4.22 10.60
N ALA A 214 -12.29 -3.74 9.73
CA ALA A 214 -11.96 -2.73 8.73
C ALA A 214 -11.39 -1.44 9.32
N GLU A 215 -11.94 -0.99 10.46
CA GLU A 215 -11.46 0.18 11.22
C GLU A 215 -10.10 -0.04 11.92
N ALA A 216 -9.51 -1.24 11.87
CA ALA A 216 -8.18 -1.51 12.42
C ALA A 216 -7.05 -1.00 11.52
N SER A 217 -7.36 -0.69 10.26
CA SER A 217 -6.41 -0.17 9.28
C SER A 217 -6.86 1.20 8.77
N HIS A 218 -5.91 2.02 8.34
CA HIS A 218 -6.19 3.30 7.72
C HIS A 218 -5.08 3.69 6.74
N THR A 219 -5.47 4.30 5.62
CA THR A 219 -4.55 4.94 4.69
C THR A 219 -5.00 6.37 4.48
N THR A 220 -4.10 7.33 4.70
CA THR A 220 -4.39 8.74 4.47
C THR A 220 -4.49 9.03 2.98
N GLU A 221 -5.23 10.08 2.62
CA GLU A 221 -5.23 10.56 1.23
C GLU A 221 -3.82 11.03 0.82
N ALA A 222 -3.45 10.79 -0.44
CA ALA A 222 -2.18 11.24 -0.98
C ALA A 222 -2.25 12.74 -1.30
N ARG A 223 -1.38 13.54 -0.67
CA ARG A 223 -1.37 15.00 -0.81
C ARG A 223 0.05 15.55 -0.93
N PRO A 224 0.26 16.73 -1.55
CA PRO A 224 1.58 17.31 -1.70
C PRO A 224 2.28 17.52 -0.36
N ILE A 225 3.57 17.21 -0.27
CA ILE A 225 4.38 17.44 0.94
C ILE A 225 4.37 18.94 1.33
N SER A 226 4.23 19.86 0.37
CA SER A 226 4.06 21.29 0.65
C SER A 226 2.80 21.63 1.45
N GLU A 227 1.78 20.77 1.44
CA GLU A 227 0.53 20.94 2.18
C GLU A 227 0.52 20.17 3.50
N THR A 228 0.94 18.91 3.48
CA THR A 228 0.88 18.03 4.66
C THR A 228 2.09 18.16 5.58
N GLY A 229 3.22 18.64 5.05
CA GLY A 229 4.52 18.45 5.67
C GLY A 229 4.90 16.97 5.75
N LEU A 230 5.76 16.63 6.71
CA LEU A 230 6.28 15.28 6.94
C LEU A 230 5.79 14.64 8.25
N SER A 231 4.91 15.33 8.99
CA SER A 231 4.24 14.81 10.18
C SER A 231 2.78 14.58 9.84
N ILE A 232 2.42 13.33 9.62
CA ILE A 232 1.11 12.92 9.11
C ILE A 232 0.29 12.38 10.28
N GLU A 233 -0.84 13.02 10.55
CA GLU A 233 -1.79 12.55 11.56
C GLU A 233 -2.50 11.28 11.09
N LEU A 234 -2.62 10.33 12.02
CA LEU A 234 -3.36 9.09 11.85
C LEU A 234 -4.52 9.05 12.85
N PRO A 235 -5.64 8.39 12.51
CA PRO A 235 -6.77 8.30 13.42
C PRO A 235 -6.42 7.47 14.65
N VAL A 236 -6.51 8.06 15.84
CA VAL A 236 -6.28 7.38 17.14
C VAL A 236 -7.19 6.15 17.32
N THR A 237 -8.35 6.13 16.66
CA THR A 237 -9.32 5.02 16.72
C THR A 237 -8.74 3.68 16.29
N VAL A 238 -7.73 3.64 15.43
CA VAL A 238 -7.06 2.39 15.01
C VAL A 238 -6.37 1.68 16.18
N LEU A 239 -5.97 2.40 17.24
CA LEU A 239 -5.27 1.81 18.38
C LEU A 239 -6.15 0.83 19.15
N ALA A 240 -7.45 1.14 19.33
CA ALA A 240 -8.38 0.29 20.06
C ALA A 240 -8.48 -1.12 19.46
N PHE A 241 -8.42 -1.23 18.12
CA PHE A 241 -8.48 -2.52 17.42
C PHE A 241 -7.16 -3.31 17.47
N ASN A 242 -6.05 -2.62 17.73
CA ASN A 242 -4.70 -3.14 17.63
C ASN A 242 -3.99 -3.32 18.98
N LEU A 243 -4.68 -3.12 20.11
CA LEU A 243 -4.12 -3.36 21.45
C LEU A 243 -3.53 -4.78 21.57
N GLY A 244 -2.27 -4.86 22.01
CA GLY A 244 -1.53 -6.13 22.14
C GLY A 244 -1.13 -6.78 20.82
N LYS A 245 -1.21 -6.08 19.68
CA LYS A 245 -0.90 -6.60 18.35
C LYS A 245 0.22 -5.80 17.68
N THR A 246 0.84 -6.42 16.68
CA THR A 246 1.78 -5.73 15.78
C THR A 246 1.06 -5.26 14.53
N VAL A 247 1.31 -4.01 14.16
CA VAL A 247 0.84 -3.39 12.91
C VAL A 247 2.03 -3.06 12.02
N THR A 248 1.78 -2.89 10.73
CA THR A 248 2.78 -2.41 9.78
C THR A 248 2.44 -1.00 9.36
N VAL A 249 3.39 -0.08 9.53
CA VAL A 249 3.28 1.32 9.10
C VAL A 249 4.23 1.57 7.93
N THR A 250 3.70 2.07 6.82
CA THR A 250 4.47 2.46 5.63
C THR A 250 4.03 3.84 5.16
N PHE A 251 4.85 4.49 4.34
CA PHE A 251 4.39 5.62 3.54
C PHE A 251 4.64 5.35 2.06
N THR A 252 3.85 5.98 1.21
CA THR A 252 4.03 5.95 -0.24
C THR A 252 4.25 7.36 -0.75
N MET A 253 5.36 7.56 -1.46
CA MET A 253 5.65 8.77 -2.21
C MET A 253 5.25 8.55 -3.67
N THR A 254 4.55 9.51 -4.27
CA THR A 254 4.25 9.49 -5.71
C THR A 254 4.78 10.76 -6.38
N ARG A 255 5.61 10.56 -7.40
CA ARG A 255 6.19 11.63 -8.24
C ARG A 255 5.90 11.34 -9.70
N ASP A 256 5.30 12.31 -10.40
CA ASP A 256 4.96 12.19 -11.83
C ASP A 256 4.18 10.90 -12.18
N GLY A 257 3.28 10.49 -11.29
CA GLY A 257 2.46 9.28 -11.44
C GLY A 257 3.15 7.97 -11.09
N LYS A 258 4.43 7.99 -10.69
CA LYS A 258 5.16 6.79 -10.24
C LYS A 258 5.23 6.76 -8.71
N SER A 259 4.81 5.65 -8.13
CA SER A 259 4.77 5.46 -6.68
C SER A 259 5.93 4.60 -6.19
N LEU A 260 6.48 4.97 -5.04
CA LEU A 260 7.50 4.23 -4.31
C LEU A 260 7.06 4.14 -2.84
N THR A 261 6.97 2.92 -2.32
CA THR A 261 6.60 2.65 -0.93
C THR A 261 7.85 2.46 -0.08
N SER A 262 7.81 2.96 1.15
CA SER A 262 8.88 2.79 2.13
C SER A 262 9.04 1.35 2.58
N LEU A 263 10.20 1.07 3.16
CA LEU A 263 10.32 -0.07 4.06
C LEU A 263 9.26 0.00 5.18
N PRO A 264 8.81 -1.15 5.69
CA PRO A 264 7.83 -1.20 6.76
C PRO A 264 8.45 -0.89 8.13
N LEU A 265 7.73 -0.09 8.92
CA LEU A 265 7.88 -0.10 10.37
C LEU A 265 6.91 -1.14 10.95
N ASN A 266 7.43 -2.19 11.56
CA ASN A 266 6.63 -3.12 12.35
C ASN A 266 6.51 -2.57 13.78
N LEU A 267 5.35 -2.02 14.11
CA LEU A 267 5.09 -1.38 15.39
C LEU A 267 4.28 -2.31 16.29
N ASN A 268 4.83 -2.64 17.47
CA ASN A 268 4.11 -3.32 18.53
C ASN A 268 3.24 -2.30 19.29
N VAL A 269 1.92 -2.46 19.21
CA VAL A 269 0.98 -1.69 20.03
C VAL A 269 0.76 -2.50 21.31
N ALA A 270 1.23 -1.97 22.44
CA ALA A 270 1.14 -2.65 23.72
C ALA A 270 -0.32 -2.80 24.19
N THR A 271 -0.55 -3.57 25.25
CA THR A 271 -1.82 -3.59 25.96
C THR A 271 -1.95 -2.35 26.86
N LEU A 272 -3.18 -1.96 27.20
CA LEU A 272 -3.40 -0.96 28.24
C LEU A 272 -3.02 -1.55 29.62
N PRO A 273 -2.27 -0.82 30.46
CA PRO A 273 -2.00 -1.28 31.82
C PRO A 273 -3.27 -1.20 32.67
N ASP A 274 -3.46 -2.14 33.59
CA ASP A 274 -4.63 -2.19 34.51
C ASP A 274 -4.83 -0.87 35.29
N SER A 275 -3.73 -0.19 35.63
CA SER A 275 -3.77 1.11 36.32
C SER A 275 -4.37 2.25 35.50
N SER A 276 -4.50 2.08 34.18
CA SER A 276 -5.18 3.03 33.29
C SER A 276 -6.66 2.72 33.09
N LEU A 277 -7.11 1.55 33.54
CA LEU A 277 -8.50 1.13 33.48
C LEU A 277 -9.22 1.54 34.77
N ILE A 278 -10.48 1.94 34.62
CA ILE A 278 -11.31 2.41 35.74
C ILE A 278 -12.14 1.27 36.33
N LEU A 279 -12.59 1.46 37.57
CA LEU A 279 -13.49 0.52 38.25
C LEU A 279 -14.96 0.90 37.98
N PRO A 280 -15.85 -0.07 37.75
CA PRO A 280 -17.28 0.16 37.90
C PRO A 280 -17.63 0.43 39.37
N VAL A 281 -18.65 1.23 39.65
CA VAL A 281 -19.10 1.52 41.03
C VAL A 281 -20.60 1.34 41.20
N ILE A 282 -21.04 1.00 42.42
CA ILE A 282 -22.43 1.17 42.87
C ILE A 282 -22.47 2.48 43.65
N LYS A 283 -23.17 3.49 43.13
CA LYS A 283 -23.19 4.84 43.72
C LYS A 283 -23.77 4.87 45.13
N ASP A 284 -24.66 3.93 45.44
CA ASP A 284 -25.30 3.81 46.75
C ASP A 284 -24.44 3.07 47.78
N ALA A 285 -23.26 2.58 47.39
CA ALA A 285 -22.26 2.10 48.33
C ALA A 285 -21.49 3.26 48.97
N ASP A 286 -20.76 2.97 50.05
CA ASP A 286 -20.09 3.98 50.86
C ASP A 286 -19.17 4.88 50.01
N ASN A 287 -19.05 6.15 50.41
CA ASN A 287 -18.29 7.17 49.68
C ASN A 287 -18.65 7.23 48.18
N ASN A 288 -19.94 7.24 47.85
CA ASN A 288 -20.46 7.24 46.48
C ASN A 288 -19.93 6.10 45.60
N GLY A 289 -19.68 4.94 46.22
CA GLY A 289 -19.16 3.75 45.57
C GLY A 289 -17.64 3.62 45.56
N GLU A 290 -16.89 4.57 46.11
CA GLU A 290 -15.44 4.47 46.28
C GLU A 290 -15.03 3.74 47.57
N GLY A 291 -15.92 3.67 48.56
CA GLY A 291 -15.73 2.94 49.82
C GLY A 291 -15.95 1.42 49.68
N PRO A 292 -15.40 0.61 50.60
CA PRO A 292 -15.42 -0.85 50.48
C PRO A 292 -16.75 -1.49 50.91
N GLU A 293 -17.65 -0.75 51.55
CA GLU A 293 -18.89 -1.30 52.10
C GLU A 293 -20.09 -0.91 51.23
N PHE A 294 -21.04 -1.82 51.10
CA PHE A 294 -22.34 -1.55 50.47
C PHE A 294 -23.46 -1.95 51.41
N ASN A 295 -24.09 -0.94 52.02
CA ASN A 295 -25.21 -1.14 52.93
C ASN A 295 -26.53 -1.23 52.16
N VAL A 296 -26.94 -2.47 51.88
CA VAL A 296 -28.20 -2.79 51.21
C VAL A 296 -29.39 -2.47 52.12
N GLY A 297 -29.21 -2.55 53.43
CA GLY A 297 -30.22 -2.19 54.44
C GLY A 297 -30.76 -0.76 54.29
N ASN A 298 -29.89 0.16 53.86
CA ASN A 298 -30.23 1.57 53.66
C ASN A 298 -30.99 1.86 52.36
N LEU A 299 -31.08 0.89 51.44
CA LEU A 299 -31.72 1.11 50.14
C LEU A 299 -33.25 1.14 50.24
N THR A 300 -33.82 2.27 49.83
CA THR A 300 -35.27 2.47 49.68
C THR A 300 -35.74 2.30 48.24
N THR A 301 -34.82 2.31 47.26
CA THR A 301 -35.09 2.13 45.82
C THR A 301 -34.00 1.24 45.18
N ASN A 302 -34.11 1.02 43.87
CA ASN A 302 -33.07 0.30 43.11
C ASN A 302 -31.72 1.02 43.21
N ALA A 303 -30.63 0.26 43.38
CA ALA A 303 -29.30 0.83 43.39
C ALA A 303 -28.87 1.25 41.98
N THR A 304 -27.92 2.17 41.87
CA THR A 304 -27.39 2.69 40.61
C THR A 304 -25.95 2.24 40.42
N TYR A 305 -25.73 1.39 39.42
CA TYR A 305 -24.40 1.14 38.88
C TYR A 305 -23.99 2.31 37.98
N ARG A 306 -22.72 2.72 38.08
CA ARG A 306 -22.08 3.69 37.20
C ARG A 306 -20.75 3.15 36.67
N MET A 307 -20.49 3.40 35.39
CA MET A 307 -19.19 3.23 34.76
C MET A 307 -18.78 4.49 34.03
N GLY A 308 -17.57 4.98 34.29
CA GLY A 308 -17.02 6.15 33.63
C GLY A 308 -16.57 5.87 32.19
N VAL A 309 -15.72 6.74 31.67
CA VAL A 309 -15.00 6.56 30.41
C VAL A 309 -13.58 6.02 30.64
N TRP A 310 -13.03 5.31 29.67
CA TRP A 310 -11.68 4.74 29.73
C TRP A 310 -10.85 5.17 28.50
N PRO A 311 -9.51 5.04 28.55
CA PRO A 311 -8.66 5.33 27.40
C PRO A 311 -9.12 4.58 26.14
N LEU A 312 -9.17 5.23 24.99
CA LEU A 312 -9.62 4.64 23.71
C LEU A 312 -11.08 4.12 23.70
N ILE A 313 -11.93 4.63 24.59
CA ILE A 313 -13.38 4.40 24.51
C ILE A 313 -13.93 4.91 23.16
N ALA A 314 -14.74 4.09 22.50
CA ALA A 314 -15.33 4.43 21.21
C ALA A 314 -16.75 3.88 21.07
N ILE A 315 -17.58 4.59 20.29
CA ILE A 315 -18.93 4.14 19.96
C ILE A 315 -18.88 2.77 19.29
N GLY A 316 -19.75 1.87 19.71
CA GLY A 316 -19.85 0.51 19.18
C GLY A 316 -18.99 -0.53 19.90
N GLN A 317 -18.18 -0.14 20.90
CA GLN A 317 -17.51 -1.12 21.76
C GLN A 317 -18.54 -1.85 22.62
N TYR A 318 -18.63 -3.17 22.47
CA TYR A 318 -19.52 -4.01 23.27
C TYR A 318 -18.99 -4.16 24.69
N VAL A 319 -19.92 -4.26 25.65
CA VAL A 319 -19.58 -4.36 27.07
C VAL A 319 -20.31 -5.49 27.77
N TRP A 320 -19.67 -6.02 28.81
CA TRP A 320 -20.23 -7.03 29.71
C TRP A 320 -20.07 -6.57 31.14
N LEU A 321 -21.07 -6.89 31.96
CA LEU A 321 -21.03 -6.63 33.39
C LEU A 321 -21.81 -7.73 34.10
N ARG A 322 -21.14 -8.38 35.06
CA ARG A 322 -21.77 -9.34 35.95
C ARG A 322 -21.55 -8.92 37.40
N LEU A 323 -22.61 -9.04 38.19
CA LEU A 323 -22.52 -8.98 39.64
C LEU A 323 -22.48 -10.41 40.17
N LYS A 324 -21.48 -10.71 41.00
CA LYS A 324 -21.33 -12.01 41.66
C LYS A 324 -21.24 -11.84 43.17
N GLY A 325 -21.99 -12.63 43.92
CA GLY A 325 -21.97 -12.62 45.37
C GLY A 325 -22.61 -13.87 45.96
N THR A 326 -23.06 -13.77 47.20
CA THR A 326 -23.69 -14.88 47.92
C THR A 326 -25.05 -14.44 48.47
N ASN A 327 -26.10 -15.21 48.21
CA ASN A 327 -27.41 -15.00 48.83
C ASN A 327 -27.42 -15.48 50.29
N ALA A 328 -28.38 -15.02 51.09
CA ALA A 328 -28.54 -15.37 52.50
C ALA A 328 -28.68 -16.88 52.73
N ASP A 329 -29.23 -17.62 51.77
CA ASP A 329 -29.33 -19.09 51.78
C ASP A 329 -28.02 -19.81 51.39
N ASN A 330 -26.94 -19.06 51.16
CA ASN A 330 -25.64 -19.50 50.64
C ASN A 330 -25.62 -19.93 49.17
N SER A 331 -26.70 -19.75 48.41
CA SER A 331 -26.67 -19.94 46.96
C SER A 331 -25.87 -18.82 46.29
N PRO A 332 -25.26 -19.08 45.11
CA PRO A 332 -24.57 -18.03 44.36
C PRO A 332 -25.54 -16.95 43.88
N TYR A 333 -25.25 -15.68 44.18
CA TYR A 333 -25.89 -14.54 43.54
C TYR A 333 -25.15 -14.21 42.25
N ASN A 334 -25.82 -14.31 41.11
CA ASN A 334 -25.24 -13.99 39.80
C ASN A 334 -26.25 -13.20 38.95
N VAL A 335 -25.91 -11.95 38.65
CA VAL A 335 -26.78 -11.08 37.83
C VAL A 335 -25.98 -10.54 36.64
N VAL A 336 -26.52 -10.74 35.43
CA VAL A 336 -25.98 -10.16 34.20
C VAL A 336 -26.64 -8.81 33.95
N ILE A 337 -25.84 -7.74 34.01
CA ILE A 337 -26.30 -6.37 33.73
C ILE A 337 -26.06 -6.06 32.25
N HIS A 338 -24.86 -6.29 31.75
CA HIS A 338 -24.52 -6.02 30.34
C HIS A 338 -24.11 -7.29 29.61
N THR A 339 -24.54 -7.38 28.34
CA THR A 339 -24.15 -8.45 27.44
C THR A 339 -24.25 -7.98 25.99
N ALA A 340 -23.28 -8.40 25.17
CA ALA A 340 -23.35 -8.20 23.72
C ALA A 340 -24.44 -9.10 23.08
N PRO A 341 -25.04 -8.70 21.95
CA PRO A 341 -24.87 -7.42 21.25
C PRO A 341 -25.75 -6.30 21.82
N GLY A 342 -26.52 -6.55 22.88
CA GLY A 342 -27.50 -5.58 23.40
C GLY A 342 -26.91 -4.42 24.22
N SER A 343 -25.65 -4.53 24.65
CA SER A 343 -24.95 -3.50 25.43
C SER A 343 -23.67 -3.06 24.72
N LEU A 344 -23.64 -1.80 24.30
CA LEU A 344 -22.50 -1.17 23.66
C LEU A 344 -22.36 0.28 24.10
N VAL A 345 -21.16 0.83 23.95
CA VAL A 345 -20.89 2.25 24.13
C VAL A 345 -21.62 3.06 23.06
N GLY A 346 -22.43 4.02 23.52
CA GLY A 346 -23.12 5.00 22.66
C GLY A 346 -22.62 6.42 22.87
N ALA A 347 -23.04 7.34 22.00
CA ALA A 347 -22.60 8.74 22.04
C ALA A 347 -22.90 9.44 23.39
N LEU A 348 -24.05 9.15 24.01
CA LEU A 348 -24.41 9.74 25.31
C LEU A 348 -23.42 9.37 26.42
N TRP A 349 -22.94 8.11 26.45
CA TRP A 349 -21.95 7.67 27.44
C TRP A 349 -20.68 8.51 27.34
N ILE A 350 -20.14 8.66 26.14
CA ILE A 350 -18.91 9.43 25.89
C ILE A 350 -19.13 10.91 26.25
N ASN A 351 -20.20 11.53 25.75
CA ASN A 351 -20.44 12.95 25.91
C ASN A 351 -20.68 13.37 27.37
N GLN A 352 -21.35 12.53 28.17
CA GLN A 352 -21.59 12.82 29.59
C GLN A 352 -20.49 12.31 30.52
N GLY A 353 -19.54 11.53 30.00
CA GLY A 353 -18.40 10.98 30.76
C GLY A 353 -18.71 9.74 31.60
N TYR A 354 -19.93 9.20 31.55
CA TYR A 354 -20.32 7.98 32.28
C TYR A 354 -21.56 7.32 31.69
N TYR A 355 -21.87 6.11 32.14
CA TYR A 355 -23.13 5.41 31.92
C TYR A 355 -23.67 4.90 33.24
N GLU A 356 -24.99 4.95 33.39
CA GLU A 356 -25.69 4.48 34.57
C GLU A 356 -26.75 3.45 34.21
N ARG A 357 -26.92 2.46 35.09
CA ARG A 357 -28.03 1.51 35.02
C ARG A 357 -28.49 1.13 36.42
N THR A 358 -29.78 0.87 36.55
CA THR A 358 -30.36 0.42 37.80
C THR A 358 -30.10 -1.07 38.05
N ILE A 359 -29.89 -1.42 39.31
CA ILE A 359 -29.80 -2.78 39.83
C ILE A 359 -31.01 -2.98 40.75
N ALA A 360 -31.80 -4.03 40.48
CA ALA A 360 -33.06 -4.26 41.19
C ALA A 360 -32.83 -4.50 42.69
N LEU A 361 -33.49 -3.70 43.53
CA LEU A 361 -33.42 -3.81 44.99
C LEU A 361 -33.83 -5.20 45.49
N ALA A 362 -34.84 -5.81 44.85
CA ALA A 362 -35.34 -7.12 45.23
C ALA A 362 -34.26 -8.22 45.19
N GLY A 363 -33.33 -8.15 44.22
CA GLY A 363 -32.20 -9.09 44.17
C GLY A 363 -31.15 -8.77 45.23
N LEU A 364 -30.84 -7.48 45.41
CA LEU A 364 -29.83 -7.02 46.36
C LEU A 364 -30.19 -7.38 47.81
N ARG A 365 -31.48 -7.29 48.19
CA ARG A 365 -31.95 -7.62 49.55
C ARG A 365 -31.71 -9.08 49.95
N ASN A 366 -31.53 -9.97 48.99
CA ASN A 366 -31.25 -11.38 49.27
C ASN A 366 -29.77 -11.64 49.56
N LEU A 367 -28.88 -10.66 49.42
CA LEU A 367 -27.45 -10.83 49.65
C LEU A 367 -27.16 -11.12 51.13
N LYS A 368 -26.23 -12.05 51.35
CA LYS A 368 -25.80 -12.46 52.69
C LYS A 368 -24.98 -11.35 53.35
N ASP A 369 -25.28 -11.07 54.61
CA ASP A 369 -24.49 -10.14 55.42
C ASP A 369 -23.02 -10.54 55.51
N ALA A 370 -22.13 -9.55 55.54
CA ALA A 370 -20.67 -9.70 55.56
C ALA A 370 -20.07 -10.51 54.39
N SER A 371 -20.84 -10.83 53.35
CA SER A 371 -20.35 -11.48 52.14
C SER A 371 -19.85 -10.46 51.12
N SER A 372 -19.07 -10.93 50.13
CA SER A 372 -18.59 -10.09 49.04
C SER A 372 -19.61 -9.99 47.90
N LEU A 373 -19.68 -8.80 47.30
CA LEU A 373 -20.30 -8.57 46.01
C LEU A 373 -19.26 -7.98 45.06
N SER A 374 -18.96 -8.69 43.98
CA SER A 374 -18.00 -8.30 42.95
C SER A 374 -18.70 -7.83 41.68
N LEU A 375 -18.20 -6.76 41.08
CA LEU A 375 -18.60 -6.26 39.77
C LEU A 375 -17.49 -6.56 38.77
N GLU A 376 -17.76 -7.49 37.86
CA GLU A 376 -16.83 -7.90 36.81
C GLU A 376 -17.23 -7.23 35.49
N PHE A 377 -16.48 -6.22 35.07
CA PHE A 377 -16.71 -5.48 33.83
C PHE A 377 -15.70 -5.85 32.74
N LYS A 378 -16.16 -5.90 31.49
CA LYS A 378 -15.31 -6.08 30.30
C LYS A 378 -15.77 -5.19 29.17
N ALA A 379 -14.83 -4.78 28.31
CA ALA A 379 -15.14 -4.08 27.06
C ALA A 379 -14.35 -4.65 25.87
N ALA A 380 -15.03 -4.84 24.74
CA ALA A 380 -14.42 -5.24 23.48
C ALA A 380 -13.99 -4.00 22.69
N PHE A 381 -12.72 -3.60 22.87
CA PHE A 381 -12.14 -2.44 22.20
C PHE A 381 -12.19 -2.53 20.67
N GLY A 382 -12.01 -3.73 20.13
CA GLY A 382 -12.12 -4.03 18.71
C GLY A 382 -13.56 -4.26 18.21
N LYS A 383 -14.58 -3.93 19.01
CA LYS A 383 -16.02 -4.06 18.68
C LYS A 383 -16.49 -5.50 18.36
N SER A 384 -15.74 -6.51 18.79
CA SER A 384 -16.16 -7.91 18.69
C SER A 384 -17.31 -8.21 19.65
N THR A 385 -18.27 -9.02 19.22
CA THR A 385 -19.32 -9.56 20.10
C THR A 385 -18.85 -10.79 20.88
N ASN A 386 -17.64 -11.29 20.61
CA ASN A 386 -17.03 -12.39 21.34
C ASN A 386 -16.44 -11.90 22.67
N GLU A 387 -17.02 -12.33 23.78
CA GLU A 387 -16.56 -11.91 25.11
C GLU A 387 -15.12 -12.35 25.42
N SER A 388 -14.61 -13.44 24.83
CA SER A 388 -13.23 -13.88 25.10
C SER A 388 -12.18 -12.92 24.56
N GLU A 389 -12.55 -12.03 23.64
CA GLU A 389 -11.69 -11.00 23.06
C GLU A 389 -11.79 -9.67 23.81
N ALA A 390 -12.69 -9.57 24.81
CA ALA A 390 -12.87 -8.37 25.59
C ALA A 390 -11.77 -8.19 26.64
N VAL A 391 -11.34 -6.95 26.82
CA VAL A 391 -10.41 -6.58 27.89
C VAL A 391 -11.15 -6.61 29.21
N VAL A 392 -10.54 -7.28 30.20
CA VAL A 392 -11.06 -7.36 31.56
C VAL A 392 -10.62 -6.12 32.34
N PHE A 393 -11.57 -5.44 32.96
CA PHE A 393 -11.27 -4.29 33.81
C PHE A 393 -11.02 -4.75 35.24
N PRO A 394 -10.33 -3.94 36.07
CA PRO A 394 -10.21 -4.19 37.49
C PRO A 394 -11.56 -4.49 38.15
N VAL A 395 -11.59 -5.48 39.04
CA VAL A 395 -12.83 -5.92 39.71
C VAL A 395 -13.10 -5.00 40.91
N ARG A 396 -14.29 -4.40 40.95
CA ARG A 396 -14.79 -3.71 42.15
C ARG A 396 -15.42 -4.72 43.09
N THR A 397 -15.02 -4.71 44.36
CA THR A 397 -15.62 -5.59 45.39
C THR A 397 -16.12 -4.76 46.57
N TYR A 398 -17.33 -5.06 47.02
CA TYR A 398 -17.94 -4.49 48.21
C TYR A 398 -18.20 -5.57 49.26
N THR A 399 -18.05 -5.23 50.54
CA THR A 399 -18.58 -6.01 51.66
C THR A 399 -20.03 -5.60 51.90
N ILE A 400 -20.95 -6.58 51.89
CA ILE A 400 -22.37 -6.34 52.07
C ILE A 400 -22.70 -6.12 53.55
N LYS A 401 -23.47 -5.06 53.84
CA LYS A 401 -24.27 -4.95 55.06
C LYS A 401 -25.73 -5.18 54.70
N ALA A 402 -26.26 -6.31 55.13
CA ALA A 402 -27.60 -6.74 54.75
C ALA A 402 -28.70 -5.97 55.49
N PHE A 403 -29.94 -6.20 55.08
CA PHE A 403 -31.11 -5.73 55.82
C PHE A 403 -31.30 -6.66 57.03
N GLU A 404 -31.32 -6.11 58.26
CA GLU A 404 -31.61 -6.87 59.49
C GLU A 404 -33.08 -7.30 59.59
#